data_AF-A0A7J8NMH6-F1
#
_entry.id   AF-A0A7J8NMH6-F1
#
_cell.length_a   1.000
_cell.length_b   1.000
_cell.length_c   1.000
_cell.angle_alpha   90.00
_cell.angle_beta   90.00
_cell.angle_gamma   90.00
#
_symmetry.space_group_name_H-M   'P 1'
#
loop_
_entity.id
_entity.type
_entity.pdbx_description
1 polymer ?
#
loop_
_entity_poly.entity_id
_entity_poly.type
_entity_poly.pdbx_seq_one_letter_code
_entity_poly.pdbx_strand_id
1 'polypeptide(L)'
;HIEDYNFRHLFDGYATLVKLQFENGILIAGHRQIESEAYKAARKNKKVCFREFSEVPKYENFMAYVGDIAKLFSGASLTDNANTGVVKLGDGRVVCLTETQKGSLVIDPNSLETLGRLEYSDSLGGLIHSAHPIVTDAEFLTLLPDLVNPGYLVVRMEPGTNERKVIGRVNCRNGPAPGWVHSFPVTEHYVVVPEMPLRYCAQNLLRAEPTPLYKFEWRPESKAFLHVMCKASGKIVASVEVPLFVTFHFINAYEEEDEDGRVTAIIADCCEHNADATILDQLRLQNLRSFNGKDDLLPDAR
;
A
#
# COMPACT_ATOMS: atom_id res chain seq x y z
N HIS A 1 -4.40 -22.26 1.92
CA HIS A 1 -5.11 -22.75 3.13
C HIS A 1 -4.11 -23.07 4.23
N ILE A 2 -4.30 -22.50 5.42
CA ILE A 2 -3.57 -22.83 6.64
C ILE A 2 -4.51 -23.70 7.49
N GLU A 3 -4.61 -25.00 7.17
CA GLU A 3 -5.61 -25.90 7.79
C GLU A 3 -7.02 -25.26 7.79
N ASP A 4 -7.71 -25.23 8.94
CA ASP A 4 -9.05 -24.66 9.13
C ASP A 4 -9.05 -23.15 9.41
N TYR A 5 -7.88 -22.50 9.36
CA TYR A 5 -7.79 -21.07 9.60
C TYR A 5 -8.40 -20.28 8.44
N ASN A 6 -9.35 -19.42 8.78
CA ASN A 6 -10.01 -18.51 7.86
C ASN A 6 -9.56 -17.08 8.14
N PHE A 7 -8.97 -16.45 7.14
CA PHE A 7 -8.69 -15.02 7.17
C PHE A 7 -9.97 -14.20 7.32
N ARG A 8 -9.89 -13.04 7.99
CA ARG A 8 -11.03 -12.14 8.15
C ARG A 8 -11.23 -11.19 6.96
N HIS A 9 -10.15 -10.71 6.34
CA HIS A 9 -10.20 -9.65 5.34
C HIS A 9 -9.68 -10.12 3.97
N LEU A 10 -10.21 -9.52 2.90
CA LEU A 10 -9.79 -9.80 1.52
C LEU A 10 -8.26 -9.66 1.34
N PHE A 11 -7.67 -8.69 2.03
CA PHE A 11 -6.25 -8.33 1.91
C PHE A 11 -5.28 -9.25 2.65
N ASP A 12 -5.75 -10.26 3.40
CA ASP A 12 -4.85 -11.15 4.15
C ASP A 12 -4.47 -12.43 3.39
N GLY A 13 -5.13 -12.71 2.27
CA GLY A 13 -4.88 -13.93 1.48
C GLY A 13 -3.44 -14.02 0.99
N TYR A 14 -2.83 -15.20 1.10
CA TYR A 14 -1.45 -15.38 0.64
C TYR A 14 -1.29 -15.28 -0.89
N ALA A 15 -0.34 -14.46 -1.31
CA ALA A 15 -0.13 -14.03 -2.67
C ALA A 15 0.11 -15.20 -3.65
N THR A 16 -0.69 -15.26 -4.71
CA THR A 16 -0.51 -16.17 -5.84
C THR A 16 -0.34 -15.34 -7.10
N LEU A 17 0.75 -15.56 -7.82
CA LEU A 17 0.96 -15.00 -9.15
C LEU A 17 0.16 -15.78 -10.17
N VAL A 18 -0.46 -15.05 -11.09
CA VAL A 18 -1.12 -15.59 -12.28
C VAL A 18 -0.48 -14.94 -13.50
N LYS A 19 -0.06 -15.77 -14.46
CA LYS A 19 0.56 -15.37 -15.72
C LYS A 19 -0.33 -15.75 -16.88
N LEU A 20 -0.48 -14.82 -17.81
CA LEU A 20 -1.11 -15.01 -19.10
C LEU A 20 -0.11 -14.55 -20.17
N GLN A 21 0.46 -15.48 -20.92
CA GLN A 21 1.42 -15.20 -21.99
C GLN A 21 0.79 -15.49 -23.35
N PHE A 22 0.80 -14.51 -24.24
CA PHE A 22 0.26 -14.62 -25.59
C PHE A 22 1.41 -14.73 -26.59
N GLU A 23 1.45 -15.81 -27.37
CA GLU A 23 2.49 -16.06 -28.37
C GLU A 23 1.88 -16.74 -29.59
N ASN A 24 2.01 -16.14 -30.78
CA ASN A 24 1.50 -16.68 -32.05
C ASN A 24 0.01 -17.09 -32.01
N GLY A 25 -0.82 -16.31 -31.30
CA GLY A 25 -2.26 -16.61 -31.12
C GLY A 25 -2.58 -17.67 -30.07
N ILE A 26 -1.59 -18.19 -29.34
CA ILE A 26 -1.76 -19.15 -28.25
C ILE A 26 -1.66 -18.42 -26.90
N LEU A 27 -2.58 -18.73 -25.98
CA LEU A 27 -2.51 -18.33 -24.58
C LEU A 27 -1.87 -19.44 -23.74
N ILE A 28 -0.76 -19.14 -23.10
CA ILE A 28 -0.12 -19.97 -22.07
C ILE A 28 -0.44 -19.34 -20.72
N ALA A 29 -1.21 -20.06 -19.90
CA ALA A 29 -1.55 -19.65 -18.55
C ALA A 29 -0.76 -20.46 -17.53
N GLY A 30 -0.34 -19.80 -16.44
CA GLY A 30 0.34 -20.44 -15.32
C GLY A 30 0.07 -19.68 -14.04
N HIS A 31 0.24 -20.34 -12.91
CA HIS A 31 0.19 -19.67 -11.63
C HIS A 31 1.26 -20.24 -10.69
N ARG A 32 1.69 -19.45 -9.73
CA ARG A 32 2.61 -19.90 -8.69
C ARG A 32 2.35 -19.15 -7.39
N GLN A 33 2.35 -19.88 -6.28
CA GLN A 33 2.33 -19.24 -4.97
C GLN A 33 3.64 -18.48 -4.75
N ILE A 34 3.57 -17.25 -4.24
CA ILE A 34 4.77 -16.53 -3.82
C ILE A 34 5.34 -17.19 -2.55
N GLU A 35 6.63 -17.51 -2.59
CA GLU A 35 7.35 -18.19 -1.50
C GLU A 35 7.86 -17.17 -0.47
N SER A 36 6.95 -16.34 0.05
CA SER A 36 7.23 -15.34 1.09
C SER A 36 7.54 -16.00 2.45
N GLU A 37 8.26 -15.30 3.34
CA GLU A 37 8.46 -15.78 4.71
C GLU A 37 7.14 -16.01 5.43
N ALA A 38 6.17 -15.11 5.24
CA ALA A 38 4.84 -15.22 5.82
C ALA A 38 4.13 -16.50 5.39
N TYR A 39 4.08 -16.78 4.09
CA TYR A 39 3.49 -18.00 3.56
C TYR A 39 4.22 -19.26 4.05
N LYS A 40 5.55 -19.29 3.95
CA LYS A 40 6.37 -20.44 4.36
C LYS A 40 6.24 -20.73 5.86
N ALA A 41 6.28 -19.69 6.70
CA ALA A 41 6.11 -19.84 8.14
C ALA A 41 4.70 -20.31 8.49
N ALA A 42 3.67 -19.79 7.83
CA ALA A 42 2.30 -20.20 8.09
C ALA A 42 2.02 -21.63 7.65
N ARG A 43 2.57 -22.06 6.51
CA ARG A 43 2.53 -23.47 6.07
C ARG A 43 3.24 -24.40 7.04
N LYS A 44 4.43 -24.01 7.51
CA LYS A 44 5.23 -24.83 8.43
C LYS A 44 4.60 -24.95 9.81
N ASN A 45 4.10 -23.83 10.36
CA ASN A 45 3.61 -23.77 11.74
C ASN A 45 2.10 -23.94 11.86
N LYS A 46 1.37 -24.05 10.72
CA LYS A 46 -0.09 -24.23 10.67
C LYS A 46 -0.87 -23.12 11.39
N LYS A 47 -0.30 -21.91 11.44
CA LYS A 47 -0.89 -20.72 12.06
C LYS A 47 -0.32 -19.46 11.41
N VAL A 48 -1.04 -18.34 11.49
CA VAL A 48 -0.50 -17.04 11.09
C VAL A 48 0.67 -16.67 12.00
N CYS A 49 1.80 -16.31 11.38
CA CYS A 49 3.07 -16.04 12.07
C CYS A 49 3.54 -14.58 11.96
N PHE A 50 2.94 -13.80 11.05
CA PHE A 50 3.26 -12.39 10.83
C PHE A 50 1.99 -11.56 10.92
N ARG A 51 2.15 -10.26 11.14
CA ARG A 51 1.05 -9.29 11.10
C ARG A 51 0.67 -9.03 9.65
N GLU A 52 -0.53 -9.46 9.26
CA GLU A 52 -1.12 -9.18 7.95
C GLU A 52 -1.90 -7.85 8.01
N PHE A 53 -2.85 -7.60 7.09
CA PHE A 53 -3.65 -6.38 7.10
C PHE A 53 -4.61 -6.33 8.28
N SER A 54 -5.37 -7.41 8.50
CA SER A 54 -6.32 -7.54 9.61
C SER A 54 -5.92 -8.55 10.67
N GLU A 55 -4.88 -9.34 10.42
CA GLU A 55 -4.46 -10.43 11.31
C GLU A 55 -3.27 -10.07 12.20
N VAL A 56 -3.36 -10.53 13.45
CA VAL A 56 -2.27 -10.51 14.42
C VAL A 56 -1.99 -11.95 14.85
N PRO A 57 -0.72 -12.40 14.90
CA PRO A 57 -0.39 -13.74 15.39
C PRO A 57 -0.95 -14.00 16.79
N LYS A 58 -1.46 -15.20 17.04
CA LYS A 58 -1.89 -15.60 18.40
C LYS A 58 -0.65 -15.86 19.26
N TYR A 59 -0.57 -15.22 20.42
CA TYR A 59 0.53 -15.36 21.36
C TYR A 59 0.19 -16.36 22.46
N GLU A 60 1.16 -17.20 22.83
CA GLU A 60 0.99 -18.22 23.87
C GLU A 60 1.03 -17.62 25.28
N ASN A 61 1.73 -16.49 25.45
CA ASN A 61 1.85 -15.77 26.72
C ASN A 61 2.25 -14.31 26.48
N PHE A 62 2.24 -13.52 27.56
CA PHE A 62 2.58 -12.09 27.53
C PHE A 62 4.01 -11.80 27.03
N MET A 63 4.99 -12.65 27.35
CA MET A 63 6.38 -12.46 26.89
C MET A 63 6.51 -12.62 25.38
N ALA A 64 5.80 -13.58 24.78
CA ALA A 64 5.74 -13.76 23.33
C ALA A 64 5.12 -12.54 22.64
N TYR A 65 4.08 -11.98 23.23
CA TYR A 65 3.46 -10.73 22.75
C TYR A 65 4.42 -9.54 22.82
N VAL A 66 5.07 -9.30 23.98
CA VAL A 66 6.05 -8.22 24.13
C VAL A 66 7.22 -8.38 23.14
N GLY A 67 7.69 -9.62 22.92
CA GLY A 67 8.71 -9.92 21.93
C GLY A 67 8.27 -9.59 20.50
N ASP A 68 7.00 -9.81 20.15
CA ASP A 68 6.45 -9.44 18.84
C ASP A 68 6.33 -7.92 18.67
N ILE A 69 5.95 -7.20 19.73
CA ILE A 69 5.94 -5.74 19.75
C ILE A 69 7.35 -5.18 19.55
N ALA A 70 8.37 -5.76 20.19
CA ALA A 70 9.76 -5.38 19.94
C ALA A 70 10.17 -5.61 18.48
N LYS A 71 9.74 -6.72 17.87
CA LYS A 71 9.95 -7.00 16.44
C LYS A 71 9.17 -6.08 15.51
N LEU A 72 8.04 -5.50 15.96
CA LEU A 72 7.26 -4.55 15.17
C LEU A 72 8.04 -3.26 14.93
N PHE A 73 8.78 -2.77 15.93
CA PHE A 73 9.61 -1.57 15.80
C PHE A 73 10.75 -1.74 14.79
N SER A 74 11.25 -2.96 14.58
CA SER A 74 12.22 -3.26 13.50
C SER A 74 11.57 -3.70 12.20
N GLY A 75 10.24 -3.83 12.15
CA GLY A 75 9.50 -4.37 11.00
C GLY A 75 9.60 -5.90 10.84
N ALA A 76 10.33 -6.60 11.69
CA ALA A 76 10.54 -8.04 11.57
C ALA A 76 9.23 -8.84 11.67
N SER A 77 8.26 -8.39 12.48
CA SER A 77 6.95 -9.03 12.62
C SER A 77 5.95 -8.65 11.51
N LEU A 78 6.28 -7.69 10.65
CA LEU A 78 5.45 -7.35 9.50
C LEU A 78 5.51 -8.45 8.43
N THR A 79 4.39 -8.64 7.74
CA THR A 79 4.29 -9.58 6.62
C THR A 79 5.16 -9.16 5.43
N ASP A 80 5.62 -10.14 4.67
CA ASP A 80 6.14 -9.98 3.31
C ASP A 80 5.21 -10.61 2.27
N ASN A 81 3.93 -10.78 2.62
CA ASN A 81 2.88 -11.27 1.73
C ASN A 81 2.56 -10.24 0.63
N ALA A 82 3.33 -10.29 -0.47
CA ALA A 82 3.25 -9.40 -1.62
C ALA A 82 2.01 -9.66 -2.51
N ASN A 83 0.81 -9.46 -1.97
CA ASN A 83 -0.46 -9.83 -2.61
C ASN A 83 -1.20 -8.66 -3.30
N THR A 84 -0.60 -7.47 -3.38
CA THR A 84 -1.31 -6.27 -3.83
C THR A 84 -1.09 -5.95 -5.30
N GLY A 85 0.15 -5.98 -5.78
CA GLY A 85 0.45 -5.58 -7.16
C GLY A 85 1.73 -6.17 -7.71
N VAL A 86 1.87 -6.13 -9.04
CA VAL A 86 3.07 -6.53 -9.77
C VAL A 86 3.50 -5.37 -10.65
N VAL A 87 4.77 -4.95 -10.53
CA VAL A 87 5.35 -3.87 -11.34
C VAL A 87 6.61 -4.35 -12.04
N LYS A 88 6.88 -3.79 -13.21
CA LYS A 88 8.15 -3.98 -13.93
C LYS A 88 8.95 -2.69 -13.82
N LEU A 89 10.12 -2.75 -13.20
CA LEU A 89 11.05 -1.62 -13.10
C LEU A 89 11.67 -1.31 -14.46
N GLY A 90 12.18 -0.08 -14.65
CA GLY A 90 12.81 0.36 -15.90
C GLY A 90 14.05 -0.45 -16.31
N ASP A 91 14.65 -1.23 -15.40
CA ASP A 91 15.76 -2.15 -15.69
C ASP A 91 15.29 -3.58 -16.01
N GLY A 92 13.98 -3.80 -16.12
CA GLY A 92 13.37 -5.08 -16.48
C GLY A 92 13.08 -6.02 -15.30
N ARG A 93 13.53 -5.72 -14.07
CA ARG A 93 13.17 -6.53 -12.90
C ARG A 93 11.67 -6.46 -12.65
N VAL A 94 11.06 -7.59 -12.31
CA VAL A 94 9.64 -7.67 -11.96
C VAL A 94 9.50 -7.85 -10.46
N VAL A 95 8.69 -7.01 -9.82
CA VAL A 95 8.55 -6.92 -8.37
C VAL A 95 7.08 -7.06 -7.99
N CYS A 96 6.79 -7.97 -7.07
CA CYS A 96 5.51 -8.07 -6.39
C CYS A 96 5.54 -7.19 -5.13
N LEU A 97 4.43 -6.55 -4.82
CA LEU A 97 4.33 -5.56 -3.75
C LEU A 97 3.15 -5.83 -2.81
N THR A 98 3.33 -5.35 -1.58
CA THR A 98 2.27 -5.00 -0.63
C THR A 98 2.69 -3.69 0.04
N GLU A 99 1.98 -3.26 1.08
CA GLU A 99 2.22 -1.98 1.77
C GLU A 99 3.44 -2.00 2.69
N THR A 100 3.97 -3.17 3.01
CA THR A 100 5.22 -3.30 3.77
C THR A 100 6.41 -3.23 2.82
N GLN A 101 7.46 -2.51 3.20
CA GLN A 101 8.69 -2.48 2.38
C GLN A 101 9.30 -3.89 2.29
N LYS A 102 9.22 -4.66 3.39
CA LYS A 102 9.63 -6.07 3.49
C LYS A 102 8.95 -6.98 2.46
N GLY A 103 7.73 -6.63 2.02
CA GLY A 103 6.97 -7.34 1.01
C GLY A 103 7.25 -6.91 -0.44
N SER A 104 8.39 -6.24 -0.69
CA SER A 104 8.88 -5.99 -2.04
C SER A 104 9.68 -7.21 -2.51
N LEU A 105 9.09 -8.06 -3.35
CA LEU A 105 9.69 -9.35 -3.74
C LEU A 105 9.99 -9.39 -5.25
N VAL A 106 11.23 -9.68 -5.61
CA VAL A 106 11.64 -9.86 -7.01
C VAL A 106 11.22 -11.26 -7.48
N ILE A 107 10.66 -11.33 -8.69
CA ILE A 107 10.16 -12.56 -9.30
C ILE A 107 10.71 -12.75 -10.71
N ASP A 108 10.90 -14.00 -11.11
CA ASP A 108 11.19 -14.35 -12.50
C ASP A 108 9.88 -14.35 -13.30
N PRO A 109 9.69 -13.50 -14.31
CA PRO A 109 8.43 -13.42 -15.06
C PRO A 109 8.18 -14.60 -15.99
N ASN A 110 9.19 -15.43 -16.25
CA ASN A 110 9.09 -16.61 -17.08
C ASN A 110 8.61 -17.81 -16.25
N SER A 111 9.28 -18.10 -15.14
CA SER A 111 9.04 -19.26 -14.27
C SER A 111 8.07 -18.98 -13.10
N LEU A 112 7.81 -17.69 -12.82
CA LEU A 112 7.09 -17.17 -11.66
C LEU A 112 7.77 -17.42 -10.32
N GLU A 113 9.03 -17.87 -10.33
CA GLU A 113 9.79 -18.12 -9.12
C GLU A 113 10.03 -16.84 -8.31
N THR A 114 9.89 -16.94 -6.99
CA THR A 114 10.27 -15.87 -6.06
C THR A 114 11.79 -15.88 -5.89
N LEU A 115 12.47 -14.87 -6.44
CA LEU A 115 13.94 -14.79 -6.44
C LEU A 115 14.48 -14.25 -5.12
N GLY A 116 13.72 -13.42 -4.41
CA GLY A 116 14.10 -12.87 -3.12
C GLY A 116 13.48 -11.50 -2.88
N ARG A 117 13.99 -10.80 -1.85
CA ARG A 117 13.56 -9.44 -1.53
C ARG A 117 14.28 -8.41 -2.41
N LEU A 118 13.55 -7.37 -2.77
CA LEU A 118 14.13 -6.11 -3.20
C LEU A 118 14.57 -5.35 -1.96
N GLU A 119 15.83 -5.51 -1.57
CA GLU A 119 16.42 -4.79 -0.44
C GLU A 119 16.81 -3.37 -0.88
N TYR A 120 16.12 -2.36 -0.35
CA TYR A 120 16.49 -0.96 -0.57
C TYR A 120 17.84 -0.66 0.10
N SER A 121 18.76 -0.01 -0.62
CA SER A 121 20.12 0.27 -0.13
C SER A 121 20.27 1.63 0.55
N ASP A 122 19.20 2.43 0.58
CA ASP A 122 19.16 3.73 1.25
C ASP A 122 18.96 3.64 2.77
N SER A 123 19.13 4.77 3.45
CA SER A 123 18.95 4.92 4.90
C SER A 123 17.67 5.65 5.29
N LEU A 124 16.69 5.74 4.37
CA LEU A 124 15.45 6.51 4.60
C LEU A 124 14.55 5.89 5.68
N GLY A 125 14.78 4.62 6.00
CA GLY A 125 14.02 3.88 7.00
C GLY A 125 12.55 3.74 6.61
N GLY A 126 11.69 3.72 7.65
CA GLY A 126 10.28 3.40 7.49
C GLY A 126 10.05 1.91 7.28
N LEU A 127 8.81 1.48 7.51
CA LEU A 127 8.42 0.06 7.43
C LEU A 127 7.40 -0.21 6.32
N ILE A 128 6.78 0.86 5.85
CA ILE A 128 5.66 0.84 4.93
C ILE A 128 5.87 1.85 3.81
N HIS A 129 5.14 1.64 2.72
CA HIS A 129 5.07 2.51 1.55
C HIS A 129 3.67 2.41 0.91
N SER A 130 3.39 3.28 -0.07
CA SER A 130 2.21 3.12 -0.94
C SER A 130 2.22 1.74 -1.61
N ALA A 131 1.07 1.09 -1.69
CA ALA A 131 0.95 -0.21 -2.36
C ALA A 131 1.06 -0.08 -3.89
N HIS A 132 0.67 1.09 -4.42
CA HIS A 132 0.74 1.45 -5.83
C HIS A 132 1.80 2.54 -6.03
N PRO A 133 3.06 2.16 -6.30
CA PRO A 133 4.06 3.10 -6.81
C PRO A 133 3.78 3.44 -8.27
N ILE A 134 4.26 4.60 -8.71
CA ILE A 134 4.25 4.97 -10.12
C ILE A 134 5.58 4.51 -10.72
N VAL A 135 5.52 3.61 -11.70
CA VAL A 135 6.71 3.03 -12.33
C VAL A 135 6.72 3.37 -13.81
N THR A 136 7.82 3.97 -14.26
CA THR A 136 8.10 4.29 -15.66
C THR A 136 9.43 3.67 -16.06
N ASP A 137 9.80 3.80 -17.33
CA ASP A 137 11.13 3.38 -17.79
C ASP A 137 12.26 4.20 -17.14
N ALA A 138 11.96 5.41 -16.63
CA ALA A 138 12.94 6.34 -16.08
C ALA A 138 13.02 6.33 -14.55
N GLU A 139 11.95 5.96 -13.85
CA GLU A 139 11.90 6.01 -12.38
C GLU A 139 10.79 5.15 -11.78
N PHE A 140 11.02 4.76 -10.52
CA PHE A 140 10.01 4.27 -9.58
C PHE A 140 9.75 5.35 -8.55
N LEU A 141 8.50 5.79 -8.39
CA LEU A 141 8.07 6.78 -7.41
C LEU A 141 7.16 6.12 -6.38
N THR A 142 7.38 6.40 -5.10
CA THR A 142 6.49 5.98 -4.02
C THR A 142 6.44 7.00 -2.88
N LEU A 143 5.47 6.80 -1.98
CA LEU A 143 5.32 7.56 -0.76
C LEU A 143 5.71 6.68 0.43
N LEU A 144 6.50 7.23 1.35
CA LEU A 144 6.83 6.61 2.62
C LEU A 144 6.09 7.37 3.74
N PRO A 145 5.03 6.79 4.34
CA PRO A 145 4.40 7.38 5.51
C PRO A 145 5.37 7.41 6.70
N ASP A 146 5.47 8.58 7.34
CA ASP A 146 6.26 8.78 8.55
C ASP A 146 5.34 8.78 9.78
N LEU A 147 5.42 7.68 10.53
CA LEU A 147 4.59 7.45 11.72
C LEU A 147 5.15 8.16 12.98
N VAL A 148 6.37 8.70 12.93
CA VAL A 148 7.01 9.39 14.06
C VAL A 148 6.81 10.89 13.94
N ASN A 149 7.09 11.45 12.77
CA ASN A 149 6.77 12.82 12.42
C ASN A 149 5.65 12.78 11.37
N PRO A 150 4.38 13.09 11.71
CA PRO A 150 3.25 12.87 10.81
C PRO A 150 3.41 13.53 9.44
N GLY A 151 3.52 12.71 8.40
CA GLY A 151 3.76 13.18 7.04
C GLY A 151 4.13 12.05 6.08
N TYR A 152 4.57 12.44 4.89
CA TYR A 152 4.99 11.55 3.82
C TYR A 152 6.28 12.04 3.18
N LEU A 153 7.23 11.13 3.01
CA LEU A 153 8.36 11.36 2.12
C LEU A 153 7.97 10.92 0.70
N VAL A 154 8.18 11.81 -0.27
CA VAL A 154 8.10 11.46 -1.69
C VAL A 154 9.48 11.04 -2.12
N VAL A 155 9.63 9.80 -2.59
CA VAL A 155 10.93 9.23 -2.94
C VAL A 155 10.91 8.67 -4.35
N ARG A 156 12.07 8.73 -5.01
CA ARG A 156 12.30 8.14 -6.32
C ARG A 156 13.44 7.13 -6.29
N MET A 157 13.37 6.11 -7.13
CA MET A 157 14.44 5.16 -7.37
C MET A 157 14.69 5.08 -8.88
N GLU A 158 15.94 5.26 -9.29
CA GLU A 158 16.35 5.15 -10.70
C GLU A 158 16.43 3.66 -11.10
N PRO A 159 16.25 3.32 -12.39
CA PRO A 159 16.50 1.98 -12.91
C PRO A 159 17.93 1.51 -12.62
N GLY A 160 18.10 0.23 -12.32
CA GLY A 160 19.41 -0.39 -12.08
C GLY A 160 19.97 -0.19 -10.67
N THR A 161 19.29 0.58 -9.81
CA THR A 161 19.66 0.76 -8.41
C THR A 161 18.55 0.28 -7.47
N ASN A 162 18.90 0.12 -6.19
CA ASN A 162 17.97 -0.08 -5.07
C ASN A 162 17.99 1.12 -4.10
N GLU A 163 18.69 2.20 -4.45
CA GLU A 163 18.78 3.40 -3.63
C GLU A 163 17.63 4.36 -3.98
N ARG A 164 16.77 4.64 -3.01
CA ARG A 164 15.77 5.69 -3.14
C ARG A 164 16.35 7.03 -2.70
N LYS A 165 16.04 8.08 -3.45
CA LYS A 165 16.37 9.47 -3.14
C LYS A 165 15.10 10.23 -2.78
N VAL A 166 15.17 11.04 -1.73
CA VAL A 166 14.07 11.93 -1.32
C VAL A 166 13.93 13.06 -2.33
N ILE A 167 12.72 13.23 -2.86
CA ILE A 167 12.33 14.39 -3.66
C ILE A 167 11.96 15.53 -2.72
N GLY A 168 11.09 15.24 -1.77
CA GLY A 168 10.58 16.22 -0.81
C GLY A 168 9.71 15.57 0.26
N ARG A 169 9.15 16.40 1.13
CA ARG A 169 8.32 15.97 2.25
C ARG A 169 7.03 16.77 2.31
N VAL A 170 5.93 16.06 2.56
CA VAL A 170 4.65 16.64 2.96
C VAL A 170 4.50 16.41 4.47
N ASN A 171 4.27 17.47 5.23
CA ASN A 171 3.86 17.35 6.63
C ASN A 171 2.34 17.33 6.70
N CYS A 172 1.77 16.50 7.57
CA CYS A 172 0.34 16.50 7.80
C CYS A 172 -0.11 17.86 8.34
N ARG A 173 -1.24 18.37 7.85
CA ARG A 173 -1.80 19.64 8.32
C ARG A 173 -2.38 19.53 9.71
N ASN A 174 -3.05 18.42 10.00
CA ASN A 174 -3.68 18.14 11.29
C ASN A 174 -3.50 16.66 11.66
N GLY A 175 -3.74 16.36 12.94
CA GLY A 175 -3.78 14.99 13.44
C GLY A 175 -2.42 14.43 13.85
N PRO A 176 -2.41 13.33 14.64
CA PRO A 176 -1.20 12.80 15.27
C PRO A 176 -0.44 11.79 14.41
N ALA A 177 -0.92 11.47 13.21
CA ALA A 177 -0.38 10.43 12.34
C ALA A 177 -0.75 10.68 10.87
N PRO A 178 0.03 10.14 9.91
CA PRO A 178 -0.34 10.21 8.51
C PRO A 178 -1.63 9.43 8.24
N GLY A 179 -2.40 9.93 7.29
CA GLY A 179 -3.47 9.17 6.64
C GLY A 179 -2.92 7.95 5.92
N TRP A 180 -3.74 6.91 5.80
CA TRP A 180 -3.44 5.78 4.96
C TRP A 180 -3.46 6.21 3.49
N VAL A 181 -2.42 5.88 2.72
CA VAL A 181 -2.33 6.21 1.30
C VAL A 181 -2.00 4.93 0.55
N HIS A 182 -3.02 4.34 -0.09
CA HIS A 182 -2.88 3.10 -0.85
C HIS A 182 -2.32 3.34 -2.26
N SER A 183 -2.72 4.45 -2.88
CA SER A 183 -2.18 4.97 -4.14
C SER A 183 -2.18 6.51 -4.12
N PHE A 184 -1.46 7.11 -5.07
CA PHE A 184 -1.36 8.55 -5.23
C PHE A 184 -1.10 8.86 -6.71
N PRO A 185 -1.61 9.97 -7.27
CA PRO A 185 -1.41 10.27 -8.67
C PRO A 185 -0.20 11.18 -8.89
N VAL A 186 0.37 11.07 -10.09
CA VAL A 186 1.55 11.81 -10.53
C VAL A 186 1.26 12.35 -11.92
N THR A 187 1.58 13.62 -12.15
CA THR A 187 1.54 14.26 -13.46
C THR A 187 2.97 14.37 -14.02
N GLU A 188 3.13 15.05 -15.15
CA GLU A 188 4.45 15.30 -15.73
C GLU A 188 5.38 16.01 -14.73
N HIS A 189 4.89 17.08 -14.11
CA HIS A 189 5.68 17.96 -13.25
C HIS A 189 5.39 17.83 -11.75
N TYR A 190 4.29 17.18 -11.35
CA TYR A 190 3.84 17.18 -9.96
C TYR A 190 3.53 15.79 -9.39
N VAL A 191 3.70 15.66 -8.08
CA VAL A 191 3.18 14.54 -7.27
C VAL A 191 2.06 15.10 -6.41
N VAL A 192 0.87 14.49 -6.45
CA VAL A 192 -0.23 14.84 -5.55
C VAL A 192 -0.26 13.85 -4.40
N VAL A 193 -0.05 14.33 -3.17
CA VAL A 193 -0.07 13.50 -1.96
C VAL A 193 -1.41 13.70 -1.25
N PRO A 194 -2.27 12.66 -1.20
CA PRO A 194 -3.52 12.75 -0.45
C PRO A 194 -3.27 12.62 1.05
N GLU A 195 -3.90 13.49 1.84
CA GLU A 195 -3.94 13.40 3.29
C GLU A 195 -5.38 13.10 3.72
N MET A 196 -5.70 11.82 3.83
CA MET A 196 -7.05 11.35 4.17
C MET A 196 -7.28 11.23 5.70
N PRO A 197 -8.52 11.41 6.19
CA PRO A 197 -8.89 11.31 7.60
C PRO A 197 -8.82 9.89 8.19
N LEU A 198 -8.58 8.85 7.39
CA LEU A 198 -8.33 7.48 7.86
C LEU A 198 -6.86 7.36 8.26
N ARG A 199 -6.54 7.57 9.54
CA ARG A 199 -5.15 7.72 10.05
C ARG A 199 -4.61 6.41 10.59
N TYR A 200 -3.29 6.21 10.51
CA TYR A 200 -2.63 5.14 11.27
C TYR A 200 -2.79 5.38 12.78
N CYS A 201 -3.10 4.33 13.53
CA CYS A 201 -3.29 4.40 14.98
C CYS A 201 -2.26 3.52 15.69
N ALA A 202 -1.30 4.15 16.37
CA ALA A 202 -0.27 3.44 17.14
C ALA A 202 -0.87 2.51 18.21
N GLN A 203 -1.95 2.94 18.88
CA GLN A 203 -2.62 2.11 19.87
C GLN A 203 -3.19 0.83 19.25
N ASN A 204 -3.80 0.94 18.07
CA ASN A 204 -4.38 -0.21 17.37
C ASN A 204 -3.31 -1.16 16.84
N LEU A 205 -2.22 -0.61 16.28
CA LEU A 205 -1.05 -1.39 15.84
C LEU A 205 -0.43 -2.22 16.98
N LEU A 206 -0.43 -1.67 18.20
CA LEU A 206 0.14 -2.34 19.35
C LEU A 206 -0.77 -3.41 19.96
N ARG A 207 -2.07 -3.50 19.61
CA ARG A 207 -2.96 -4.49 20.23
C ARG A 207 -2.60 -5.93 19.85
N ALA A 208 -2.91 -6.84 20.78
CA ALA A 208 -2.79 -8.29 20.56
C ALA A 208 -3.95 -8.88 19.74
N GLU A 209 -5.07 -8.16 19.66
CA GLU A 209 -6.26 -8.55 18.91
C GLU A 209 -6.61 -7.47 17.86
N PRO A 210 -7.18 -7.87 16.71
CA PRO A 210 -7.64 -6.93 15.69
C PRO A 210 -8.66 -5.94 16.24
N THR A 211 -8.55 -4.68 15.83
CA THR A 211 -9.56 -3.64 16.12
C THR A 211 -10.55 -3.51 14.96
N PRO A 212 -11.70 -2.83 15.12
CA PRO A 212 -12.68 -2.67 14.05
C PRO A 212 -12.10 -2.11 12.75
N LEU A 213 -11.15 -1.16 12.86
CA LEU A 213 -10.42 -0.54 11.74
C LEU A 213 -8.96 -1.02 11.65
N TYR A 214 -8.66 -2.18 12.23
CA TYR A 214 -7.36 -2.86 12.17
C TYR A 214 -6.20 -2.03 12.72
N LYS A 215 -5.44 -1.38 11.84
CA LYS A 215 -4.28 -0.52 12.12
C LYS A 215 -4.60 0.98 12.05
N PHE A 216 -5.86 1.31 11.80
CA PHE A 216 -6.32 2.66 11.53
C PHE A 216 -7.28 3.19 12.58
N GLU A 217 -7.52 4.50 12.55
CA GLU A 217 -8.58 5.20 13.23
C GLU A 217 -9.20 6.25 12.30
N TRP A 218 -10.50 6.48 12.42
CA TRP A 218 -11.20 7.51 11.66
C TRP A 218 -11.13 8.85 12.39
N ARG A 219 -10.58 9.88 11.73
CA ARG A 219 -10.32 11.22 12.29
C ARG A 219 -10.86 12.34 11.40
N PRO A 220 -12.18 12.48 11.24
CA PRO A 220 -12.78 13.49 10.36
C PRO A 220 -12.43 14.93 10.80
N GLU A 221 -12.17 15.15 12.09
CA GLU A 221 -11.70 16.42 12.64
C GLU A 221 -10.32 16.84 12.11
N SER A 222 -9.52 15.89 11.60
CA SER A 222 -8.24 16.19 10.95
C SER A 222 -8.41 16.80 9.56
N LYS A 223 -9.64 16.81 9.02
CA LYS A 223 -9.96 17.23 7.65
C LYS A 223 -9.24 16.39 6.59
N ALA A 224 -9.41 16.73 5.33
CA ALA A 224 -8.75 16.09 4.20
C ALA A 224 -8.03 17.14 3.33
N PHE A 225 -6.87 16.78 2.81
CA PHE A 225 -6.07 17.66 1.96
C PHE A 225 -5.50 16.94 0.74
N LEU A 226 -5.29 17.70 -0.34
CA LEU A 226 -4.43 17.30 -1.46
C LEU A 226 -3.21 18.24 -1.49
N HIS A 227 -2.02 17.65 -1.36
CA HIS A 227 -0.76 18.40 -1.41
C HIS A 227 -0.10 18.23 -2.76
N VAL A 228 0.19 19.34 -3.43
CA VAL A 228 0.85 19.32 -4.74
C VAL A 228 2.33 19.62 -4.54
N MET A 229 3.19 18.65 -4.88
CA MET A 229 4.64 18.78 -4.83
C MET A 229 5.22 18.87 -6.24
N CYS A 230 6.07 19.86 -6.49
CA CYS A 230 6.85 19.93 -7.73
C CYS A 230 7.94 18.84 -7.73
N LYS A 231 7.92 17.95 -8.73
CA LYS A 231 8.89 16.84 -8.87
C LYS A 231 10.33 17.32 -9.01
N ALA A 232 10.54 18.45 -9.69
CA ALA A 232 11.88 18.97 -9.95
C ALA A 232 12.51 19.61 -8.70
N SER A 233 11.73 20.34 -7.90
CA SER A 233 12.25 21.11 -6.77
C SER A 233 12.00 20.49 -5.39
N GLY A 234 11.08 19.53 -5.30
CA GLY A 234 10.64 18.95 -4.03
C GLY A 234 9.76 19.87 -3.18
N LYS A 235 9.45 21.08 -3.67
CA LYS A 235 8.66 22.06 -2.93
C LYS A 235 7.17 21.77 -3.07
N ILE A 236 6.44 21.95 -1.97
CA ILE A 236 4.99 21.98 -1.97
C ILE A 236 4.53 23.32 -2.57
N VAL A 237 3.88 23.26 -3.73
CA VAL A 237 3.39 24.45 -4.45
C VAL A 237 1.96 24.80 -4.08
N ALA A 238 1.18 23.81 -3.63
CA ALA A 238 -0.18 24.00 -3.14
C ALA A 238 -0.53 22.96 -2.08
N SER A 239 -1.44 23.31 -1.18
CA SER A 239 -2.09 22.39 -0.25
C SER A 239 -3.53 22.83 -0.12
N VAL A 240 -4.44 22.01 -0.66
CA VAL A 240 -5.85 22.36 -0.81
C VAL A 240 -6.65 21.52 0.17
N GLU A 241 -7.45 22.17 1.01
CA GLU A 241 -8.46 21.49 1.81
C GLU A 241 -9.59 21.01 0.89
N VAL A 242 -9.94 19.74 0.97
CA VAL A 242 -10.99 19.11 0.15
C VAL A 242 -12.06 18.51 1.06
N PRO A 243 -13.26 18.20 0.54
CA PRO A 243 -14.22 17.38 1.27
C PRO A 243 -13.57 16.09 1.79
N LEU A 244 -14.08 15.55 2.90
CA LEU A 244 -13.61 14.26 3.38
C LEU A 244 -13.78 13.21 2.28
N PHE A 245 -12.80 12.33 2.14
CA PHE A 245 -12.84 11.25 1.18
C PHE A 245 -12.01 10.08 1.71
N VAL A 246 -12.36 8.88 1.25
CA VAL A 246 -11.50 7.69 1.35
C VAL A 246 -11.40 7.13 -0.06
N THR A 247 -10.16 6.91 -0.53
CA THR A 247 -9.93 6.24 -1.81
C THR A 247 -8.78 5.25 -1.65
N PHE A 248 -8.89 4.12 -2.33
CA PHE A 248 -7.75 3.23 -2.49
C PHE A 248 -6.99 3.55 -3.78
N HIS A 249 -7.72 3.92 -4.82
CA HIS A 249 -7.20 4.00 -6.18
C HIS A 249 -7.49 5.36 -6.81
N PHE A 250 -6.42 6.10 -7.08
CA PHE A 250 -6.47 7.14 -8.09
C PHE A 250 -6.52 6.49 -9.48
N ILE A 251 -7.31 7.08 -10.37
CA ILE A 251 -7.51 6.64 -11.76
C ILE A 251 -6.39 7.22 -12.63
N ASN A 252 -6.28 8.55 -12.66
CA ASN A 252 -5.25 9.27 -13.39
C ASN A 252 -5.07 10.70 -12.83
N ALA A 253 -4.00 11.37 -13.22
CA ALA A 253 -3.90 12.82 -13.12
C ALA A 253 -3.19 13.44 -14.32
N TYR A 254 -3.55 14.67 -14.64
CA TYR A 254 -2.92 15.45 -15.69
C TYR A 254 -2.94 16.95 -15.38
N GLU A 255 -2.15 17.70 -16.13
CA GLU A 255 -2.03 19.16 -16.02
C GLU A 255 -2.85 19.80 -17.15
N GLU A 256 -3.61 20.85 -16.81
CA GLU A 256 -4.24 21.72 -17.81
C GLU A 256 -3.37 22.94 -18.01
N GLU A 257 -3.04 23.24 -19.26
CA GLU A 257 -2.18 24.35 -19.65
C GLU A 257 -2.97 25.45 -20.37
N ASP A 258 -2.58 26.71 -20.18
CA ASP A 258 -3.06 27.82 -21.01
C ASP A 258 -2.35 27.87 -22.38
N GLU A 259 -2.71 28.83 -23.23
CA GLU A 259 -2.11 29.02 -24.57
C GLU A 259 -0.59 29.30 -24.54
N ASP A 260 -0.07 29.76 -23.40
CA ASP A 260 1.36 30.04 -23.18
C ASP A 260 2.12 28.80 -22.62
N GLY A 261 1.45 27.65 -22.44
CA GLY A 261 2.02 26.44 -21.86
C GLY A 261 2.21 26.50 -20.34
N ARG A 262 1.49 27.38 -19.64
CA ARG A 262 1.54 27.47 -18.17
C ARG A 262 0.48 26.58 -17.56
N VAL A 263 0.89 25.76 -16.58
CA VAL A 263 -0.02 24.92 -15.81
C VAL A 263 -1.00 25.80 -15.02
N THR A 264 -2.28 25.68 -15.33
CA THR A 264 -3.39 26.42 -14.71
C THR A 264 -4.17 25.56 -13.71
N ALA A 265 -4.25 24.26 -13.95
CA ALA A 265 -4.90 23.31 -13.05
C ALA A 265 -4.21 21.94 -13.07
N ILE A 266 -4.43 21.18 -12.00
CA ILE A 266 -4.09 19.77 -11.91
C ILE A 266 -5.40 19.02 -11.70
N ILE A 267 -5.70 18.11 -12.60
CA ILE A 267 -6.86 17.22 -12.52
C ILE A 267 -6.39 15.90 -11.94
N ALA A 268 -7.05 15.40 -10.90
CA ALA A 268 -6.74 14.14 -10.26
C ALA A 268 -8.04 13.37 -10.01
N ASP A 269 -8.22 12.28 -10.75
CA ASP A 269 -9.41 11.43 -10.70
C ASP A 269 -9.16 10.26 -9.75
N CYS A 270 -10.15 9.88 -8.94
CA CYS A 270 -10.06 8.75 -8.02
C CYS A 270 -11.41 8.06 -7.81
N CYS A 271 -11.36 6.79 -7.39
CA CYS A 271 -12.54 6.05 -6.96
C CYS A 271 -12.82 6.35 -5.48
N GLU A 272 -13.86 7.11 -5.20
CA GLU A 272 -14.24 7.57 -3.87
C GLU A 272 -15.11 6.54 -3.13
N HIS A 273 -14.95 6.44 -1.81
CA HIS A 273 -15.65 5.51 -0.93
C HIS A 273 -16.37 6.22 0.23
N ASN A 274 -17.48 6.91 -0.09
CA ASN A 274 -18.47 7.45 0.87
C ASN A 274 -17.94 8.37 1.98
N ALA A 275 -16.73 8.89 1.83
CA ALA A 275 -16.06 9.74 2.78
C ALA A 275 -16.01 9.17 4.21
N ASP A 276 -15.95 7.84 4.35
CA ASP A 276 -15.85 7.15 5.63
C ASP A 276 -15.04 5.83 5.54
N ALA A 277 -14.91 5.13 6.68
CA ALA A 277 -14.11 3.91 6.76
C ALA A 277 -14.91 2.60 6.54
N THR A 278 -16.18 2.68 6.13
CA THR A 278 -17.09 1.51 6.01
C THR A 278 -16.61 0.50 4.98
N ILE A 279 -15.91 0.96 3.94
CA ILE A 279 -15.31 0.11 2.91
C ILE A 279 -14.41 -0.99 3.49
N LEU A 280 -13.71 -0.72 4.60
CA LEU A 280 -12.86 -1.71 5.27
C LEU A 280 -13.67 -2.85 5.93
N ASP A 281 -14.90 -2.56 6.38
CA ASP A 281 -15.78 -3.61 6.89
C ASP A 281 -16.45 -4.37 5.75
N GLN A 282 -16.88 -3.68 4.70
CA GLN A 282 -17.50 -4.28 3.51
C GLN A 282 -16.58 -5.33 2.84
N LEU A 283 -15.26 -5.10 2.86
CA LEU A 283 -14.26 -6.02 2.29
C LEU A 283 -13.86 -7.18 3.20
N ARG A 284 -14.55 -7.37 4.33
CA ARG A 284 -14.41 -8.59 5.13
C ARG A 284 -14.90 -9.81 4.36
N LEU A 285 -14.15 -10.91 4.45
CA LEU A 285 -14.46 -12.15 3.73
C LEU A 285 -15.82 -12.73 4.11
N GLN A 286 -16.29 -12.51 5.34
CA GLN A 286 -17.66 -12.89 5.73
C GLN A 286 -18.70 -12.18 4.86
N ASN A 287 -18.60 -10.85 4.73
CA ASN A 287 -19.52 -10.02 3.94
C ASN A 287 -19.44 -10.39 2.45
N LEU A 288 -18.23 -10.55 1.92
CA LEU A 288 -18.00 -10.94 0.53
C LEU A 288 -18.55 -12.35 0.20
N ARG A 289 -18.47 -13.30 1.15
CA ARG A 289 -18.97 -14.67 0.95
C ARG A 289 -20.47 -14.81 1.17
N SER A 290 -21.08 -13.96 2.00
CA SER A 290 -22.53 -13.92 2.20
C SER A 290 -23.26 -13.19 1.09
N PHE A 291 -22.52 -12.49 0.22
CA PHE A 291 -23.08 -11.81 -0.94
C PHE A 291 -23.79 -12.79 -1.88
N ASN A 292 -25.07 -12.57 -2.10
CA ASN A 292 -25.90 -13.39 -2.98
C ASN A 292 -26.30 -12.64 -4.27
N GLY A 293 -25.68 -11.49 -4.55
CA GLY A 293 -25.94 -10.66 -5.74
C GLY A 293 -27.26 -9.88 -5.72
N LYS A 294 -27.97 -9.81 -4.58
CA LYS A 294 -29.26 -9.10 -4.48
C LYS A 294 -29.19 -7.72 -3.83
N ASP A 295 -28.24 -7.52 -2.93
CA ASP A 295 -27.94 -6.21 -2.36
C ASP A 295 -26.69 -5.67 -3.08
N ASP A 296 -26.57 -4.36 -3.29
CA ASP A 296 -25.29 -3.79 -3.72
C ASP A 296 -24.40 -3.61 -2.48
N LEU A 297 -23.24 -4.27 -2.43
CA LEU A 297 -22.29 -4.11 -1.31
C LEU A 297 -21.59 -2.76 -1.35
N LEU A 298 -21.56 -2.10 -2.51
CA LEU A 298 -20.88 -0.83 -2.77
C LEU A 298 -21.82 0.13 -3.54
N PRO A 299 -23.02 0.45 -3.00
CA PRO A 299 -24.10 1.11 -3.73
C PRO A 299 -23.79 2.51 -4.26
N ASP A 300 -22.71 3.13 -3.77
CA ASP A 300 -22.33 4.51 -4.03
C ASP A 300 -20.82 4.69 -4.29
N ALA A 301 -20.11 3.64 -4.71
CA ALA A 301 -18.73 3.83 -5.19
C ALA A 301 -18.75 4.73 -6.45
N ARG A 302 -18.06 5.87 -6.40
CA ARG A 302 -18.07 6.91 -7.44
C ARG A 302 -16.68 7.16 -8.02
#